data_AF-A0AAJ3ULB2-F1
#
_entry.id   AF-A0AAJ3ULB2-F1
#
_cell.length_a   1.000
_cell.length_b   1.000
_cell.length_c   1.000
_cell.angle_alpha   90.00
_cell.angle_beta   90.00
_cell.angle_gamma   90.00
#
_symmetry.space_group_name_H-M   'P 1'
#
loop_
_entity.id
_entity.type
_entity.pdbx_description
1 polymer ?
#
loop_
_entity_poly.entity_id
_entity_poly.type
_entity_poly.pdbx_seq_one_letter_code
_entity_poly.pdbx_strand_id
1 'polypeptide(L)'
;MQNMQHEKTISQLMKDSEYLKSIRVSPCERFHQLSENPLYKNRFIRVDKFHEPGLAPVYDETGAYHIDAMGEAIYRDRFLKTFGFYCNRAAVEDDTGYYHIDPSGCRVYKHSYQWIGNYQEDICVIRKHDKFFHIDLNGNRVYEQEYNYVGDFKDGIAVVHKDGKATHINNHGKLVHNKWYKKLNVFHKGFAIAEDKHGWFHIDINGNPVYRQRFKMVEAFYNGMAKVETFEGVLGQIDITGNVKFSIFDLDKESQVHKISAELSAFWKTYLANVAIELDLLNILPATMPVLSQKLNIIVPNLERLLRALWEIGFIDYDKNKDLWQLSSKGKCFKEIPFLPKAAAMWARVAAEKNWLKIADILRQESISSFESFKEKETSEDRKIAFYQALLGYSRFDTKEFNSRVNIDGAKNILLFGVHSLFLAYSDIHNKGSIGLYYYNEHKVPRQAVEDLKIKLITQEELSATNYELGVFCRFLQHYDDNKVLSYLKLVKNKGIPRVLVIETILDYYSPVGGSVDINVMVETGGKLRTLSDWKRILKQVKGLKIFSIVPLTDYLSVIDIRC
;
A
#
# COMPACT_ATOMS: atom_id res chain seq x y z
N MET A 1 -63.66 3.73 -19.51
CA MET A 1 -64.10 4.30 -18.21
C MET A 1 -64.34 3.15 -17.26
N GLN A 2 -63.90 3.10 -16.01
CA GLN A 2 -63.04 3.92 -15.17
C GLN A 2 -62.72 3.01 -13.97
N ASN A 3 -61.48 3.08 -13.48
CA ASN A 3 -61.01 2.75 -12.12
C ASN A 3 -61.97 2.00 -11.18
N MET A 4 -61.75 0.69 -11.01
CA MET A 4 -62.03 -0.01 -9.75
C MET A 4 -60.82 -0.87 -9.39
N GLN A 5 -59.84 -0.24 -8.74
CA GLN A 5 -58.86 -0.85 -7.84
C GLN A 5 -57.84 0.23 -7.55
N HIS A 6 -58.07 1.06 -6.52
CA HIS A 6 -57.01 1.70 -5.73
C HIS A 6 -57.65 2.48 -4.57
N GLU A 7 -58.12 1.76 -3.56
CA GLU A 7 -58.13 2.28 -2.20
C GLU A 7 -57.70 1.16 -1.26
N LYS A 8 -56.42 0.77 -1.36
CA LYS A 8 -55.73 0.25 -0.17
C LYS A 8 -55.48 1.47 0.70
N THR A 9 -56.17 1.58 1.82
CA THR A 9 -55.96 2.63 2.82
C THR A 9 -54.47 2.67 3.18
N ILE A 10 -53.90 3.86 3.38
CA ILE A 10 -52.47 4.05 3.73
C ILE A 10 -52.05 3.16 4.93
N SER A 11 -52.97 2.90 5.87
CA SER A 11 -52.79 1.96 6.99
C SER A 11 -52.51 0.50 6.57
N GLN A 12 -53.04 0.04 5.44
CA GLN A 12 -52.79 -1.30 4.90
C GLN A 12 -51.46 -1.38 4.13
N LEU A 13 -51.01 -0.27 3.53
CA LEU A 13 -49.72 -0.15 2.82
C LEU A 13 -48.52 -0.07 3.80
N MET A 14 -48.74 0.44 5.02
CA MET A 14 -47.71 0.54 6.07
C MET A 14 -47.27 -0.80 6.66
N LYS A 15 -48.03 -1.89 6.42
CA LYS A 15 -47.71 -3.24 6.92
C LYS A 15 -46.70 -4.02 6.05
N ASP A 16 -46.38 -3.54 4.85
CA ASP A 16 -45.35 -4.16 4.01
C ASP A 16 -43.97 -3.60 4.41
N SER A 17 -43.08 -4.47 4.90
CA SER A 17 -41.68 -4.13 5.25
C SER A 17 -40.93 -3.44 4.10
N GLU A 18 -41.31 -3.71 2.84
CA GLU A 18 -40.78 -3.01 1.65
C GLU A 18 -41.19 -1.54 1.57
N TYR A 19 -42.39 -1.18 2.03
CA TYR A 19 -42.86 0.20 2.05
C TYR A 19 -42.05 1.04 3.05
N LEU A 20 -41.85 0.56 4.28
CA LEU A 20 -41.00 1.25 5.25
C LEU A 20 -39.56 1.43 4.75
N LYS A 21 -39.03 0.44 4.02
CA LYS A 21 -37.70 0.53 3.37
C LYS A 21 -37.63 1.55 2.25
N SER A 22 -38.76 1.97 1.67
CA SER A 22 -38.81 3.00 0.62
C SER A 22 -38.76 4.43 1.16
N ILE A 23 -39.14 4.62 2.43
CA ILE A 23 -39.07 5.91 3.12
C ILE A 23 -37.60 6.25 3.41
N ARG A 24 -37.20 7.49 3.14
CA ARG A 24 -35.84 7.99 3.36
C ARG A 24 -35.89 9.21 4.27
N VAL A 25 -34.87 9.40 5.10
CA VAL A 25 -34.63 10.67 5.77
C VAL A 25 -34.25 11.70 4.70
N SER A 26 -34.81 12.91 4.78
CA SER A 26 -34.48 13.97 3.81
C SER A 26 -33.01 14.40 3.93
N PRO A 27 -32.40 14.99 2.89
CA PRO A 27 -31.00 15.41 2.94
C PRO A 27 -30.67 16.44 4.03
N CYS A 28 -31.68 17.19 4.50
CA CYS A 28 -31.52 18.13 5.60
C CYS A 28 -31.83 17.52 6.98
N GLU A 29 -32.20 16.24 7.04
CA GLU A 29 -32.48 15.48 8.27
C GLU A 29 -33.66 16.00 9.12
N ARG A 30 -34.54 16.83 8.54
CA ARG A 30 -35.66 17.47 9.26
C ARG A 30 -37.03 16.85 9.04
N PHE A 31 -37.14 15.91 8.10
CA PHE A 31 -38.38 15.21 7.78
C PHE A 31 -38.10 13.95 6.95
N HIS A 32 -39.11 13.10 6.77
CA HIS A 32 -39.03 11.93 5.90
C HIS A 32 -39.61 12.22 4.52
N GLN A 33 -39.04 11.59 3.49
CA GLN A 33 -39.47 11.72 2.11
C GLN A 33 -39.71 10.37 1.45
N LEU A 34 -40.64 10.35 0.50
CA LEU A 34 -40.93 9.24 -0.39
C LEU A 34 -40.90 9.76 -1.82
N SER A 35 -40.06 9.16 -2.68
CA SER A 35 -39.85 9.63 -4.06
C SER A 35 -39.62 11.14 -4.15
N GLU A 36 -38.68 11.65 -3.33
CA GLU A 36 -38.28 13.06 -3.22
C GLU A 36 -39.33 14.04 -2.69
N ASN A 37 -40.55 13.57 -2.37
CA ASN A 37 -41.59 14.40 -1.79
C ASN A 37 -41.65 14.22 -0.26
N PRO A 38 -41.82 15.31 0.52
CA PRO A 38 -42.05 15.19 1.96
C PRO A 38 -43.27 14.31 2.25
N LEU A 39 -43.11 13.34 3.15
CA LEU A 39 -44.15 12.38 3.52
C LEU A 39 -45.30 13.05 4.29
N TYR A 40 -44.99 14.10 5.05
CA TYR A 40 -45.93 14.87 5.87
C TYR A 40 -45.51 16.35 5.97
N LYS A 41 -46.38 17.20 6.51
CA LYS A 41 -46.17 18.65 6.59
C LYS A 41 -45.22 19.09 7.70
N ASN A 42 -45.17 18.35 8.81
CA ASN A 42 -44.38 18.70 9.99
C ASN A 42 -42.87 18.77 9.67
N ARG A 43 -42.15 19.66 10.37
CA ARG A 43 -40.69 19.84 10.22
C ARG A 43 -40.05 19.86 11.60
N PHE A 44 -39.19 18.89 11.83
CA PHE A 44 -38.54 18.68 13.12
C PHE A 44 -37.17 19.34 13.14
N ILE A 45 -36.52 19.39 14.31
CA ILE A 45 -35.10 19.76 14.40
C ILE A 45 -34.25 18.62 13.82
N ARG A 46 -34.60 17.37 14.14
CA ARG A 46 -33.97 16.16 13.60
C ARG A 46 -34.96 14.99 13.53
N VAL A 47 -34.81 14.12 12.53
CA VAL A 47 -35.51 12.83 12.46
C VAL A 47 -34.50 11.71 12.18
N ASP A 48 -34.70 10.53 12.76
CA ASP A 48 -34.03 9.31 12.27
C ASP A 48 -35.05 8.39 11.58
N LYS A 49 -34.54 7.38 10.85
CA LYS A 49 -35.33 6.51 9.98
C LYS A 49 -36.54 5.86 10.68
N PHE A 50 -37.55 5.46 9.89
CA PHE A 50 -38.62 4.58 10.37
C PHE A 50 -38.11 3.17 10.71
N HIS A 51 -38.66 2.60 11.77
CA HIS A 51 -38.48 1.23 12.21
C HIS A 51 -39.83 0.54 12.35
N GLU A 52 -39.87 -0.80 12.26
CA GLU A 52 -41.05 -1.57 12.67
C GLU A 52 -41.43 -1.19 14.12
N PRO A 53 -42.71 -0.93 14.45
CA PRO A 53 -43.93 -1.23 13.66
C PRO A 53 -44.42 -0.10 12.74
N GLY A 54 -43.54 0.80 12.29
CA GLY A 54 -43.87 1.98 11.48
C GLY A 54 -43.70 3.30 12.22
N LEU A 55 -42.77 3.35 13.18
CA LEU A 55 -42.50 4.51 14.01
C LEU A 55 -41.11 5.06 13.74
N ALA A 56 -40.97 6.39 13.77
CA ALA A 56 -39.68 7.06 13.62
C ALA A 56 -39.37 7.95 14.83
N PRO A 57 -38.13 7.94 15.33
CA PRO A 57 -37.70 8.88 16.36
C PRO A 57 -37.52 10.28 15.75
N VAL A 58 -37.97 11.29 16.48
CA VAL A 58 -37.86 12.70 16.11
C VAL A 58 -37.45 13.54 17.31
N TYR A 59 -36.93 14.73 17.01
CA TYR A 59 -36.54 15.72 18.00
C TYR A 59 -37.02 17.10 17.58
N ASP A 60 -37.70 17.80 18.49
CA ASP A 60 -38.09 19.20 18.33
C ASP A 60 -37.83 20.00 19.61
N GLU A 61 -38.34 21.23 19.69
CA GLU A 61 -38.15 22.14 20.82
C GLU A 61 -38.72 21.60 22.15
N THR A 62 -39.64 20.64 22.09
CA THR A 62 -40.25 19.99 23.27
C THR A 62 -39.47 18.77 23.75
N GLY A 63 -38.54 18.25 22.94
CA GLY A 63 -37.70 17.09 23.26
C GLY A 63 -37.79 15.98 22.20
N ALA A 64 -37.30 14.79 22.57
CA ALA A 64 -37.26 13.61 21.73
C ALA A 64 -38.49 12.71 21.94
N TYR A 65 -39.09 12.18 20.87
CA TYR A 65 -40.24 11.27 20.91
C TYR A 65 -40.38 10.50 19.58
N HIS A 66 -41.45 9.72 19.42
CA HIS A 66 -41.74 8.99 18.18
C HIS A 66 -43.01 9.47 17.50
N ILE A 67 -42.97 9.45 16.17
CA ILE A 67 -44.09 9.75 15.29
C ILE A 67 -44.51 8.51 14.47
N ASP A 68 -45.76 8.51 14.02
CA ASP A 68 -46.19 7.66 12.91
C ASP A 68 -45.74 8.24 11.56
N ALA A 69 -46.08 7.53 10.48
CA ALA A 69 -45.78 7.96 9.13
C ALA A 69 -46.72 9.05 8.58
N MET A 70 -47.69 9.54 9.36
CA MET A 70 -48.39 10.81 9.10
C MET A 70 -47.66 12.01 9.74
N GLY A 71 -46.60 11.76 10.51
CA GLY A 71 -45.85 12.82 11.20
C GLY A 71 -46.45 13.20 12.55
N GLU A 72 -47.39 12.41 13.07
CA GLU A 72 -48.11 12.68 14.31
C GLU A 72 -47.47 11.94 15.49
N ALA A 73 -47.38 12.61 16.65
CA ALA A 73 -46.82 12.03 17.86
C ALA A 73 -47.70 10.89 18.39
N ILE A 74 -47.11 9.74 18.69
CA ILE A 74 -47.86 8.57 19.20
C ILE A 74 -48.24 8.71 20.68
N TYR A 75 -47.46 9.51 21.43
CA TYR A 75 -47.65 9.76 22.85
C TYR A 75 -47.18 11.16 23.24
N ARG A 76 -47.56 11.58 24.45
CA ARG A 76 -47.33 12.94 24.96
C ARG A 76 -45.96 13.14 25.59
N ASP A 77 -45.37 12.09 26.13
CA ASP A 77 -44.09 12.17 26.83
C ASP A 77 -42.95 12.63 25.90
N ARG A 78 -41.95 13.28 26.50
CA ARG A 78 -40.77 13.81 25.81
C ARG A 78 -39.52 13.42 26.58
N PHE A 79 -38.51 12.97 25.84
CA PHE A 79 -37.26 12.45 26.39
C PHE A 79 -36.08 13.35 25.99
N LEU A 80 -34.96 13.22 26.69
CA LEU A 80 -33.70 13.88 26.29
C LEU A 80 -33.17 13.26 25.00
N LYS A 81 -33.24 11.93 24.87
CA LYS A 81 -32.92 11.18 23.65
C LYS A 81 -33.89 10.02 23.44
N THR A 82 -34.05 9.63 22.18
CA THR A 82 -34.82 8.45 21.78
C THR A 82 -34.18 7.81 20.55
N PHE A 83 -34.32 6.49 20.43
CA PHE A 83 -33.78 5.70 19.33
C PHE A 83 -34.89 4.83 18.70
N GLY A 84 -34.64 4.32 17.50
CA GLY A 84 -35.62 3.51 16.78
C GLY A 84 -36.04 2.22 17.50
N PHE A 85 -37.22 1.71 17.13
CA PHE A 85 -37.76 0.48 17.68
C PHE A 85 -37.06 -0.77 17.13
N TYR A 86 -36.80 -1.71 18.04
CA TYR A 86 -36.32 -3.07 17.76
C TYR A 86 -37.03 -4.03 18.71
N CYS A 87 -37.57 -5.14 18.22
CA CYS A 87 -38.40 -6.07 19.02
C CYS A 87 -39.52 -5.37 19.82
N ASN A 88 -40.17 -4.36 19.22
CA ASN A 88 -41.17 -3.50 19.87
C ASN A 88 -40.68 -2.82 21.16
N ARG A 89 -39.39 -2.49 21.22
CA ARG A 89 -38.76 -1.70 22.28
C ARG A 89 -37.94 -0.58 21.68
N ALA A 90 -38.06 0.62 22.23
CA ALA A 90 -37.19 1.74 21.90
C ALA A 90 -36.42 2.17 23.14
N ALA A 91 -35.11 2.41 22.96
CA ALA A 91 -34.28 3.01 23.99
C ALA A 91 -34.61 4.51 24.10
N VAL A 92 -34.77 5.01 25.31
CA VAL A 92 -34.98 6.43 25.63
C VAL A 92 -34.08 6.84 26.80
N GLU A 93 -33.82 8.13 26.90
CA GLU A 93 -33.03 8.75 27.98
C GLU A 93 -33.82 9.90 28.59
N ASP A 94 -33.95 9.89 29.92
CA ASP A 94 -34.37 11.06 30.70
C ASP A 94 -33.32 11.39 31.78
N ASP A 95 -33.65 12.32 32.69
CA ASP A 95 -32.76 12.76 33.77
C ASP A 95 -32.32 11.61 34.71
N THR A 96 -33.01 10.47 34.70
CA THR A 96 -32.68 9.28 35.49
C THR A 96 -31.77 8.29 34.76
N GLY A 97 -31.53 8.50 33.47
CA GLY A 97 -30.71 7.65 32.60
C GLY A 97 -31.52 6.89 31.55
N TYR A 98 -30.93 5.81 31.01
CA TYR A 98 -31.50 5.05 29.90
C TYR A 98 -32.46 3.93 30.34
N TYR A 99 -33.58 3.77 29.62
CA TYR A 99 -34.51 2.65 29.76
C TYR A 99 -35.27 2.40 28.45
N HIS A 100 -36.12 1.37 28.42
CA HIS A 100 -36.92 1.06 27.25
C HIS A 100 -38.40 1.36 27.45
N ILE A 101 -39.02 1.83 26.38
CA ILE A 101 -40.46 2.02 26.24
C ILE A 101 -41.05 1.05 25.20
N ASP A 102 -42.34 0.79 25.32
CA ASP A 102 -43.14 0.10 24.30
C ASP A 102 -43.65 1.09 23.23
N PRO A 103 -44.31 0.61 22.15
CA PRO A 103 -44.82 1.48 21.09
C PRO A 103 -45.86 2.52 21.53
N SER A 104 -46.48 2.34 22.70
CA SER A 104 -47.42 3.31 23.28
C SER A 104 -46.72 4.43 24.07
N GLY A 105 -45.39 4.39 24.18
CA GLY A 105 -44.60 5.32 24.99
C GLY A 105 -44.48 4.89 26.45
N CYS A 106 -45.08 3.77 26.83
CA CYS A 106 -45.07 3.32 28.22
C CYS A 106 -43.75 2.66 28.57
N ARG A 107 -43.20 3.05 29.72
CA ARG A 107 -41.99 2.44 30.28
C ARG A 107 -42.22 0.97 30.63
N VAL A 108 -41.33 0.11 30.16
CA VAL A 108 -41.50 -1.36 30.24
C VAL A 108 -41.10 -1.93 31.61
N TYR A 109 -40.13 -1.30 32.29
CA TYR A 109 -39.64 -1.71 33.60
C TYR A 109 -39.10 -0.52 34.40
N LYS A 110 -38.99 -0.67 35.72
CA LYS A 110 -38.71 0.45 36.64
C LYS A 110 -37.27 0.97 36.65
N HIS A 111 -36.29 0.14 36.31
CA HIS A 111 -34.88 0.49 36.44
C HIS A 111 -34.38 1.38 35.28
N SER A 112 -33.45 2.30 35.56
CA SER A 112 -32.67 3.05 34.56
C SER A 112 -31.20 2.58 34.59
N TYR A 113 -30.49 2.76 33.48
CA TYR A 113 -29.11 2.32 33.30
C TYR A 113 -28.21 3.42 32.75
N GLN A 114 -26.90 3.24 32.91
CA GLN A 114 -25.89 4.17 32.38
C GLN A 114 -25.84 4.13 30.85
N TRP A 115 -26.08 2.95 30.25
CA TRP A 115 -26.21 2.77 28.82
C TRP A 115 -26.96 1.47 28.52
N ILE A 116 -27.75 1.47 27.44
CA ILE A 116 -28.48 0.32 26.91
C ILE A 116 -28.25 0.22 25.40
N GLY A 117 -28.20 -1.00 24.88
CA GLY A 117 -28.17 -1.27 23.45
C GLY A 117 -29.57 -1.32 22.84
N ASN A 118 -29.64 -1.71 21.57
CA ASN A 118 -30.90 -2.07 20.94
C ASN A 118 -31.21 -3.55 21.24
N TYR A 119 -32.49 -3.91 21.21
CA TYR A 119 -32.86 -5.32 21.23
C TYR A 119 -32.45 -6.03 19.93
N GLN A 120 -31.91 -7.23 20.06
CA GLN A 120 -31.64 -8.20 18.99
C GLN A 120 -32.06 -9.58 19.52
N GLU A 121 -32.88 -10.31 18.77
CA GLU A 121 -33.42 -11.62 19.21
C GLU A 121 -34.08 -11.56 20.60
N ASP A 122 -34.87 -10.49 20.83
CA ASP A 122 -35.60 -10.22 22.08
C ASP A 122 -34.73 -10.06 23.34
N ILE A 123 -33.42 -9.88 23.16
CA ILE A 123 -32.44 -9.64 24.22
C ILE A 123 -31.70 -8.32 23.97
N CYS A 124 -31.38 -7.59 25.04
CA CYS A 124 -30.67 -6.31 24.97
C CYS A 124 -29.44 -6.27 25.87
N VAL A 125 -28.36 -5.64 25.38
CA VAL A 125 -27.13 -5.37 26.13
C VAL A 125 -27.34 -4.19 27.07
N ILE A 126 -26.90 -4.34 28.32
CA ILE A 126 -26.95 -3.28 29.34
C ILE A 126 -25.56 -3.05 29.92
N ARG A 127 -25.21 -1.78 30.14
CA ARG A 127 -24.04 -1.38 30.93
C ARG A 127 -24.48 -0.79 32.27
N LYS A 128 -23.95 -1.34 33.37
CA LYS A 128 -24.12 -0.82 34.73
C LYS A 128 -22.82 -0.98 35.51
N HIS A 129 -22.33 0.09 36.14
CA HIS A 129 -21.10 0.08 36.96
C HIS A 129 -19.89 -0.56 36.24
N ASP A 130 -19.66 -0.16 34.99
CA ASP A 130 -18.59 -0.69 34.12
C ASP A 130 -18.62 -2.20 33.83
N LYS A 131 -19.78 -2.82 34.07
CA LYS A 131 -20.06 -4.20 33.70
C LYS A 131 -21.20 -4.28 32.72
N PHE A 132 -21.15 -5.33 31.90
CA PHE A 132 -22.11 -5.60 30.84
C PHE A 132 -22.83 -6.93 31.06
N PHE A 133 -24.10 -6.95 30.68
CA PHE A 133 -24.98 -8.11 30.81
C PHE A 133 -26.18 -7.97 29.86
N HIS A 134 -27.04 -8.98 29.83
CA HIS A 134 -28.23 -8.99 29.01
C HIS A 134 -29.53 -8.99 29.80
N ILE A 135 -30.56 -8.36 29.24
CA ILE A 135 -31.94 -8.37 29.75
C ILE A 135 -32.92 -8.88 28.70
N ASP A 136 -34.03 -9.46 29.16
CA ASP A 136 -35.19 -9.82 28.32
C ASP A 136 -36.06 -8.59 27.99
N LEU A 137 -37.14 -8.82 27.22
CA LEU A 137 -38.12 -7.79 26.86
C LEU A 137 -38.88 -7.17 28.05
N ASN A 138 -38.82 -7.77 29.24
CA ASN A 138 -39.46 -7.30 30.46
C ASN A 138 -38.47 -6.62 31.42
N GLY A 139 -37.19 -6.51 31.04
CA GLY A 139 -36.14 -5.92 31.86
C GLY A 139 -35.51 -6.86 32.88
N ASN A 140 -35.84 -8.14 32.84
CA ASN A 140 -35.24 -9.13 33.73
C ASN A 140 -33.87 -9.56 33.22
N ARG A 141 -32.95 -9.82 34.13
CA ARG A 141 -31.66 -10.44 33.80
C ARG A 141 -31.88 -11.79 33.13
N VAL A 142 -31.23 -12.01 31.98
CA VAL A 142 -31.23 -13.31 31.31
C VAL A 142 -30.39 -14.34 32.09
N TYR A 143 -29.36 -13.86 32.80
CA TYR A 143 -28.47 -14.64 33.65
C TYR A 143 -27.79 -13.72 34.70
N GLU A 144 -27.19 -14.32 35.72
CA GLU A 144 -26.60 -13.57 36.86
C GLU A 144 -25.21 -12.98 36.57
N GLN A 145 -24.42 -13.64 35.73
CA GLN A 145 -23.02 -13.26 35.48
C GLN A 145 -22.90 -11.87 34.82
N GLU A 146 -21.79 -11.21 35.11
CA GLU A 146 -21.42 -9.92 34.54
C GLU A 146 -20.05 -9.99 33.86
N TYR A 147 -19.91 -9.23 32.77
CA TYR A 147 -18.75 -9.28 31.90
C TYR A 147 -18.12 -7.89 31.71
N ASN A 148 -16.86 -7.85 31.27
CA ASN A 148 -16.20 -6.59 30.87
C ASN A 148 -16.78 -6.02 29.58
N TYR A 149 -17.36 -6.89 28.74
CA TYR A 149 -18.12 -6.53 27.54
C TYR A 149 -19.00 -7.72 27.15
N VAL A 150 -20.18 -7.45 26.59
CA VAL A 150 -21.01 -8.44 25.90
C VAL A 150 -21.44 -7.83 24.56
N GLY A 151 -21.39 -8.62 23.49
CA GLY A 151 -21.92 -8.25 22.18
C GLY A 151 -23.37 -8.68 22.02
N ASP A 152 -24.02 -8.20 20.97
CA ASP A 152 -25.40 -8.56 20.65
C ASP A 152 -25.54 -10.06 20.33
N PHE A 153 -26.72 -10.61 20.59
CA PHE A 153 -27.07 -11.96 20.18
C PHE A 153 -27.28 -12.05 18.67
N LYS A 154 -26.72 -13.11 18.08
CA LYS A 154 -26.94 -13.50 16.70
C LYS A 154 -26.97 -15.02 16.60
N ASP A 155 -28.04 -15.56 16.02
CA ASP A 155 -28.33 -16.98 15.94
C ASP A 155 -28.29 -17.65 17.34
N GLY A 156 -28.77 -16.95 18.37
CA GLY A 156 -28.81 -17.42 19.76
C GLY A 156 -27.47 -17.42 20.50
N ILE A 157 -26.40 -16.87 19.91
CA ILE A 157 -25.05 -16.81 20.48
C ILE A 157 -24.54 -15.37 20.57
N ALA A 158 -23.84 -15.04 21.66
CA ALA A 158 -23.17 -13.76 21.85
C ALA A 158 -21.71 -13.96 22.27
N VAL A 159 -20.85 -13.00 21.91
CA VAL A 159 -19.46 -12.92 22.41
C VAL A 159 -19.43 -12.16 23.73
N VAL A 160 -18.72 -12.66 24.72
CA VAL A 160 -18.51 -11.99 26.02
C VAL A 160 -17.03 -11.91 26.37
N HIS A 161 -16.62 -10.81 26.99
CA HIS A 161 -15.25 -10.60 27.43
C HIS A 161 -15.15 -10.63 28.95
N LYS A 162 -14.17 -11.38 29.46
CA LYS A 162 -13.83 -11.46 30.88
C LYS A 162 -12.32 -11.55 31.03
N ASP A 163 -11.76 -10.75 31.92
CA ASP A 163 -10.33 -10.81 32.29
C ASP A 163 -9.38 -10.72 31.08
N GLY A 164 -9.71 -9.85 30.12
CA GLY A 164 -8.90 -9.61 28.92
C GLY A 164 -9.01 -10.69 27.84
N LYS A 165 -9.94 -11.64 27.98
CA LYS A 165 -10.22 -12.69 26.99
C LYS A 165 -11.70 -12.75 26.61
N ALA A 166 -12.00 -13.38 25.49
CA ALA A 166 -13.33 -13.50 24.91
C ALA A 166 -13.78 -14.96 24.75
N THR A 167 -15.07 -15.22 24.91
CA THR A 167 -15.72 -16.52 24.67
C THR A 167 -17.16 -16.35 24.18
N HIS A 168 -17.83 -17.45 23.83
CA HIS A 168 -19.23 -17.46 23.40
C HIS A 168 -20.16 -17.94 24.51
N ILE A 169 -21.32 -17.30 24.65
CA ILE A 169 -22.44 -17.76 25.49
C ILE A 169 -23.70 -17.94 24.64
N ASN A 170 -24.58 -18.83 25.08
CA ASN A 170 -25.93 -18.93 24.53
C ASN A 170 -26.87 -17.91 25.20
N ASN A 171 -28.10 -17.84 24.70
CA ASN A 171 -29.17 -16.98 25.23
C ASN A 171 -29.65 -17.31 26.67
N HIS A 172 -29.04 -18.28 27.35
CA HIS A 172 -29.23 -18.54 28.79
C HIS A 172 -27.99 -18.19 29.62
N GLY A 173 -26.98 -17.53 29.02
CA GLY A 173 -25.74 -17.17 29.68
C GLY A 173 -24.74 -18.32 29.89
N LYS A 174 -25.05 -19.52 29.38
CA LYS A 174 -24.15 -20.67 29.48
C LYS A 174 -23.09 -20.59 28.40
N LEU A 175 -21.86 -20.94 28.74
CA LEU A 175 -20.77 -21.05 27.77
C LEU A 175 -21.16 -22.04 26.67
N VAL A 176 -21.02 -21.62 25.41
CA VAL A 176 -21.17 -22.53 24.27
C VAL A 176 -20.03 -23.55 24.26
N HIS A 177 -18.84 -23.10 24.69
CA HIS A 177 -17.65 -23.92 24.85
C HIS A 177 -16.73 -23.34 25.95
N ASN A 178 -15.85 -24.16 26.53
CA ASN A 178 -14.96 -23.77 27.64
C ASN A 178 -13.62 -23.13 27.19
N LYS A 179 -13.57 -22.47 26.02
CA LYS A 179 -12.36 -21.87 25.44
C LYS A 179 -12.42 -20.34 25.51
N TRP A 180 -11.28 -19.72 25.84
CA TRP A 180 -11.13 -18.27 25.99
C TRP A 180 -9.96 -17.76 25.15
N TYR A 181 -10.25 -16.82 24.25
CA TYR A 181 -9.31 -16.29 23.25
C TYR A 181 -8.94 -14.83 23.52
N LYS A 182 -7.84 -14.35 22.95
CA LYS A 182 -7.42 -12.94 23.10
C LYS A 182 -8.43 -11.99 22.44
N LYS A 183 -8.90 -12.37 21.24
CA LYS A 183 -10.03 -11.75 20.54
C LYS A 183 -10.88 -12.84 19.92
N LEU A 184 -12.16 -12.56 19.74
CA LEU A 184 -13.13 -13.52 19.21
C LEU A 184 -14.26 -12.79 18.49
N ASN A 185 -14.59 -13.25 17.29
CA ASN A 185 -15.73 -12.77 16.53
C ASN A 185 -16.93 -13.72 16.72
N VAL A 186 -18.14 -13.22 16.47
CA VAL A 186 -19.36 -14.04 16.43
C VAL A 186 -19.29 -15.13 15.36
N PHE A 187 -20.08 -16.20 15.52
CA PHE A 187 -20.20 -17.24 14.51
C PHE A 187 -20.78 -16.70 13.19
N HIS A 188 -20.25 -17.21 12.08
CA HIS A 188 -20.74 -17.02 10.73
C HIS A 188 -20.67 -18.36 9.99
N LYS A 189 -21.83 -18.90 9.59
CA LYS A 189 -21.95 -20.21 8.91
C LYS A 189 -21.26 -21.36 9.67
N GLY A 190 -21.39 -21.39 11.00
CA GLY A 190 -20.85 -22.45 11.86
C GLY A 190 -19.38 -22.29 12.29
N PHE A 191 -18.70 -21.22 11.87
CA PHE A 191 -17.31 -20.94 12.22
C PHE A 191 -17.16 -19.54 12.84
N ALA A 192 -16.18 -19.35 13.71
CA ALA A 192 -15.82 -18.04 14.25
C ALA A 192 -14.33 -17.77 14.06
N ILE A 193 -13.94 -16.50 14.03
CA ILE A 193 -12.54 -16.08 13.96
C ILE A 193 -12.04 -15.78 15.37
N ALA A 194 -10.93 -16.39 15.75
CA ALA A 194 -10.28 -16.22 17.04
C ALA A 194 -8.84 -15.74 16.88
N GLU A 195 -8.34 -15.00 17.87
CA GLU A 195 -6.94 -14.63 18.02
C GLU A 195 -6.37 -15.29 19.28
N ASP A 196 -5.22 -15.94 19.17
CA ASP A 196 -4.41 -16.35 20.32
C ASP A 196 -3.05 -15.63 20.32
N LYS A 197 -2.11 -16.06 21.17
CA LYS A 197 -0.77 -15.43 21.25
C LYS A 197 0.05 -15.57 19.97
N HIS A 198 -0.36 -16.44 19.04
CA HIS A 198 0.34 -16.75 17.80
C HIS A 198 -0.34 -16.18 16.56
N GLY A 199 -1.53 -15.60 16.66
CA GLY A 199 -2.23 -14.94 15.55
C GLY A 199 -3.68 -15.37 15.38
N TRP A 200 -4.23 -15.04 14.21
CA TRP A 200 -5.64 -15.25 13.85
C TRP A 200 -5.88 -16.60 13.16
N PHE A 201 -7.05 -17.21 13.41
CA PHE A 201 -7.49 -18.50 12.86
C PHE A 201 -9.00 -18.71 13.03
N HIS A 202 -9.53 -19.77 12.42
CA HIS A 202 -10.94 -20.17 12.58
C HIS A 202 -11.13 -21.24 13.67
N ILE A 203 -12.25 -21.16 14.39
CA ILE A 203 -12.73 -22.18 15.33
C ILE A 203 -14.09 -22.74 14.90
N ASP A 204 -14.35 -24.00 15.27
CA ASP A 204 -15.66 -24.63 15.16
C ASP A 204 -16.62 -24.21 16.31
N ILE A 205 -17.85 -24.69 16.29
CA ILE A 205 -18.87 -24.39 17.32
C ILE A 205 -18.49 -24.89 18.73
N ASN A 206 -17.62 -25.91 18.82
CA ASN A 206 -17.09 -26.41 20.08
C ASN A 206 -15.90 -25.59 20.58
N GLY A 207 -15.53 -24.53 19.85
CA GLY A 207 -14.41 -23.67 20.14
C GLY A 207 -13.06 -24.29 19.83
N ASN A 208 -12.98 -25.36 19.05
CA ASN A 208 -11.71 -25.97 18.67
C ASN A 208 -11.15 -25.29 17.42
N PRO A 209 -9.83 -25.05 17.33
CA PRO A 209 -9.21 -24.63 16.08
C PRO A 209 -9.56 -25.60 14.95
N VAL A 210 -10.09 -25.09 13.85
CA VAL A 210 -10.40 -25.89 12.64
C VAL A 210 -9.11 -26.45 12.03
N TYR A 211 -8.01 -25.72 12.19
CA TYR A 211 -6.68 -26.07 11.72
C TYR A 211 -5.58 -25.48 12.62
N ARG A 212 -4.33 -25.91 12.43
CA ARG A 212 -3.20 -25.57 13.31
C ARG A 212 -2.53 -24.23 12.99
N GLN A 213 -2.59 -23.79 11.74
CA GLN A 213 -1.92 -22.60 11.23
C GLN A 213 -2.45 -21.31 11.89
N ARG A 214 -1.61 -20.27 11.90
CA ARG A 214 -1.93 -18.94 12.41
C ARG A 214 -1.50 -17.90 11.40
N PHE A 215 -2.28 -16.84 11.30
CA PHE A 215 -2.11 -15.81 10.30
C PHE A 215 -2.06 -14.43 10.92
N LYS A 216 -1.48 -13.48 10.19
CA LYS A 216 -1.55 -12.05 10.54
C LYS A 216 -2.99 -11.54 10.44
N MET A 217 -3.78 -12.09 9.51
CA MET A 217 -5.20 -11.81 9.34
C MET A 217 -5.90 -13.01 8.67
N VAL A 218 -7.17 -13.24 9.04
CA VAL A 218 -8.08 -14.15 8.33
C VAL A 218 -9.43 -13.46 8.13
N GLU A 219 -10.04 -13.63 6.96
CA GLU A 219 -11.45 -13.26 6.69
C GLU A 219 -12.37 -14.42 7.06
N ALA A 220 -13.68 -14.17 7.19
CA ALA A 220 -14.66 -15.23 7.45
C ALA A 220 -14.82 -16.17 6.25
N PHE A 221 -15.26 -17.41 6.50
CA PHE A 221 -15.58 -18.34 5.41
C PHE A 221 -16.80 -17.88 4.60
N TYR A 222 -16.60 -17.77 3.28
CA TYR A 222 -17.65 -17.62 2.28
C TYR A 222 -17.50 -18.75 1.24
N ASN A 223 -18.58 -19.51 1.02
CA ASN A 223 -18.60 -20.67 0.12
C ASN A 223 -17.46 -21.68 0.38
N GLY A 224 -17.16 -21.93 1.67
CA GLY A 224 -16.13 -22.89 2.09
C GLY A 224 -14.69 -22.36 2.04
N MET A 225 -14.48 -21.10 1.63
CA MET A 225 -13.15 -20.49 1.50
C MET A 225 -13.05 -19.19 2.30
N ALA A 226 -11.87 -18.90 2.84
CA ALA A 226 -11.55 -17.65 3.53
C ALA A 226 -10.23 -17.09 2.99
N LYS A 227 -10.09 -15.76 2.92
CA LYS A 227 -8.79 -15.15 2.62
C LYS A 227 -7.93 -15.08 3.88
N VAL A 228 -6.62 -15.21 3.70
CA VAL A 228 -5.63 -15.15 4.78
C VAL A 228 -4.43 -14.32 4.37
N GLU A 229 -3.77 -13.67 5.33
CA GLU A 229 -2.49 -12.98 5.15
C GLU A 229 -1.45 -13.57 6.10
N THR A 230 -0.30 -13.99 5.59
CA THR A 230 0.81 -14.47 6.44
C THR A 230 1.51 -13.32 7.17
N PHE A 231 2.38 -13.64 8.13
CA PHE A 231 3.16 -12.62 8.85
C PHE A 231 4.16 -11.89 7.94
N GLU A 232 4.55 -12.52 6.83
CA GLU A 232 5.41 -11.98 5.77
C GLU A 232 4.63 -11.16 4.73
N GLY A 233 3.30 -11.01 4.87
CA GLY A 233 2.45 -10.23 3.96
C GLY A 233 1.96 -10.98 2.72
N VAL A 234 2.09 -12.31 2.67
CA VAL A 234 1.60 -13.12 1.55
C VAL A 234 0.10 -13.35 1.69
N LEU A 235 -0.66 -13.03 0.63
CA LEU A 235 -2.09 -13.29 0.56
C LEU A 235 -2.36 -14.72 0.11
N GLY A 236 -3.38 -15.34 0.68
CA GLY A 236 -3.82 -16.69 0.34
C GLY A 236 -5.31 -16.91 0.55
N GLN A 237 -5.76 -18.10 0.19
CA GLN A 237 -7.06 -18.64 0.53
C GLN A 237 -6.90 -19.92 1.35
N ILE A 238 -7.77 -20.14 2.31
CA ILE A 238 -7.83 -21.35 3.12
C ILE A 238 -9.23 -21.96 3.03
N ASP A 239 -9.33 -23.28 2.95
CA ASP A 239 -10.61 -23.98 3.01
C ASP A 239 -11.00 -24.36 4.45
N ILE A 240 -12.24 -24.86 4.62
CA ILE A 240 -12.76 -25.30 5.93
C ILE A 240 -12.05 -26.52 6.53
N THR A 241 -11.16 -27.18 5.79
CA THR A 241 -10.35 -28.30 6.30
C THR A 241 -8.94 -27.86 6.72
N GLY A 242 -8.60 -26.60 6.46
CA GLY A 242 -7.29 -26.03 6.75
C GLY A 242 -6.28 -26.13 5.62
N ASN A 243 -6.67 -26.56 4.41
CA ASN A 243 -5.77 -26.52 3.27
C ASN A 243 -5.61 -25.08 2.81
N VAL A 244 -4.38 -24.60 2.82
CA VAL A 244 -4.05 -23.24 2.41
C VAL A 244 -3.55 -23.27 0.98
N LYS A 245 -4.26 -22.56 0.10
CA LYS A 245 -3.79 -22.19 -1.23
C LYS A 245 -3.34 -20.74 -1.16
N PHE A 246 -2.04 -20.52 -0.95
CA PHE A 246 -1.50 -19.17 -1.04
C PHE A 246 -1.67 -18.64 -2.46
N SER A 247 -2.02 -17.37 -2.62
CA SER A 247 -1.89 -16.64 -3.87
C SER A 247 -0.44 -16.19 -3.99
N ILE A 248 0.47 -17.15 -3.93
CA ILE A 248 1.62 -17.14 -4.83
C ILE A 248 1.07 -17.92 -6.01
N PHE A 249 1.00 -17.32 -7.19
CA PHE A 249 0.49 -18.00 -8.40
C PHE A 249 1.14 -19.40 -8.58
N ASP A 250 0.54 -20.45 -8.01
CA ASP A 250 0.80 -21.84 -8.36
C ASP A 250 -0.08 -22.13 -9.57
N LEU A 251 0.49 -21.68 -10.68
CA LEU A 251 0.06 -22.00 -12.00
C LEU A 251 0.31 -23.47 -12.21
N ASP A 252 -0.71 -24.17 -12.69
CA ASP A 252 -0.48 -25.36 -13.49
C ASP A 252 0.64 -25.13 -14.52
N LYS A 253 1.23 -26.21 -15.05
CA LYS A 253 2.33 -26.10 -16.03
C LYS A 253 1.99 -25.14 -17.17
N GLU A 254 0.73 -25.10 -17.60
CA GLU A 254 0.24 -24.22 -18.66
C GLU A 254 0.39 -22.74 -18.30
N SER A 255 -0.03 -22.33 -17.11
CA SER A 255 0.11 -20.92 -16.77
C SER A 255 1.53 -20.53 -16.34
N GLN A 256 2.39 -21.49 -15.93
CA GLN A 256 3.84 -21.25 -15.85
C GLN A 256 4.44 -21.01 -17.23
N VAL A 257 4.01 -21.75 -18.27
CA VAL A 257 4.42 -21.49 -19.65
C VAL A 257 4.03 -20.07 -20.07
N HIS A 258 2.83 -19.61 -19.72
CA HIS A 258 2.42 -18.23 -20.03
C HIS A 258 3.29 -17.18 -19.34
N LYS A 259 3.68 -17.39 -18.08
CA LYS A 259 4.59 -16.47 -17.38
C LYS A 259 5.99 -16.48 -17.96
N ILE A 260 6.57 -17.66 -18.16
CA ILE A 260 7.89 -17.80 -18.79
C ILE A 260 7.85 -17.13 -20.16
N SER A 261 6.81 -17.35 -20.96
CA SER A 261 6.64 -16.68 -22.26
C SER A 261 6.58 -15.15 -22.13
N ALA A 262 5.87 -14.63 -21.13
CA ALA A 262 5.82 -13.19 -20.85
C ALA A 262 7.18 -12.61 -20.39
N GLU A 263 7.99 -13.39 -19.68
CA GLU A 263 9.35 -13.03 -19.28
C GLU A 263 10.31 -13.07 -20.48
N LEU A 264 10.26 -14.14 -21.30
CA LEU A 264 11.06 -14.29 -22.52
C LEU A 264 10.82 -13.14 -23.51
N SER A 265 9.60 -12.62 -23.55
CA SER A 265 9.20 -11.50 -24.42
C SER A 265 9.31 -10.12 -23.76
N ALA A 266 9.75 -10.04 -22.50
CA ALA A 266 9.76 -8.78 -21.75
C ALA A 266 10.63 -7.69 -22.37
N PHE A 267 11.65 -8.06 -23.16
CA PHE A 267 12.50 -7.11 -23.88
C PHE A 267 11.71 -6.23 -24.87
N TRP A 268 10.57 -6.71 -25.41
CA TRP A 268 9.69 -5.90 -26.25
C TRP A 268 9.24 -4.64 -25.55
N LYS A 269 8.98 -4.70 -24.23
CA LYS A 269 8.54 -3.55 -23.43
C LYS A 269 9.61 -2.46 -23.40
N THR A 270 10.89 -2.84 -23.35
CA THR A 270 12.02 -1.90 -23.41
C THR A 270 12.07 -1.19 -24.77
N TYR A 271 11.93 -1.93 -25.88
CA TYR A 271 11.92 -1.34 -27.22
C TYR A 271 10.66 -0.51 -27.50
N LEU A 272 9.50 -0.93 -27.00
CA LEU A 272 8.25 -0.17 -27.08
C LEU A 272 8.32 1.14 -26.30
N ALA A 273 8.95 1.14 -25.12
CA ALA A 273 9.21 2.36 -24.38
C ALA A 273 10.09 3.31 -25.19
N ASN A 274 11.19 2.80 -25.75
CA ASN A 274 12.11 3.62 -26.53
C ASN A 274 11.46 4.18 -27.81
N VAL A 275 10.74 3.37 -28.59
CA VAL A 275 10.11 3.86 -29.83
C VAL A 275 9.06 4.94 -29.56
N ALA A 276 8.35 4.88 -28.42
CA ALA A 276 7.42 5.93 -28.02
C ALA A 276 8.11 7.27 -27.73
N ILE A 277 9.38 7.23 -27.29
CA ILE A 277 10.23 8.41 -27.11
C ILE A 277 10.83 8.88 -28.44
N GLU A 278 11.37 7.98 -29.25
CA GLU A 278 11.97 8.32 -30.56
C GLU A 278 10.96 8.97 -31.52
N LEU A 279 9.70 8.52 -31.45
CA LEU A 279 8.61 9.08 -32.25
C LEU A 279 8.02 10.37 -31.65
N ASP A 280 8.49 10.82 -30.47
CA ASP A 280 7.88 11.92 -29.70
C ASP A 280 6.38 11.72 -29.40
N LEU A 281 5.91 10.46 -29.46
CA LEU A 281 4.50 10.09 -29.42
C LEU A 281 3.87 10.56 -28.10
N LEU A 282 4.56 10.37 -26.98
CA LEU A 282 4.03 10.71 -25.67
C LEU A 282 3.78 12.22 -25.52
N ASN A 283 4.58 13.06 -26.19
CA ASN A 283 4.40 14.52 -26.15
C ASN A 283 3.23 15.00 -26.99
N ILE A 284 2.94 14.30 -28.10
CA ILE A 284 1.80 14.60 -28.98
C ILE A 284 0.46 14.31 -28.30
N LEU A 285 0.39 13.34 -27.39
CA LEU A 285 -0.84 12.96 -26.70
C LEU A 285 -1.30 14.04 -25.69
N PRO A 286 -2.63 14.28 -25.56
CA PRO A 286 -3.73 13.49 -26.16
C PRO A 286 -4.06 13.88 -27.62
N ALA A 287 -4.41 12.89 -28.45
CA ALA A 287 -4.72 13.10 -29.87
C ALA A 287 -5.60 11.99 -30.48
N THR A 288 -6.31 12.31 -31.57
CA THR A 288 -7.08 11.35 -32.37
C THR A 288 -6.16 10.54 -33.30
N MET A 289 -6.64 9.41 -33.82
CA MET A 289 -5.87 8.58 -34.75
C MET A 289 -5.39 9.34 -36.01
N PRO A 290 -6.23 10.15 -36.72
CA PRO A 290 -5.76 10.91 -37.88
C PRO A 290 -4.67 11.93 -37.55
N VAL A 291 -4.80 12.63 -36.41
CA VAL A 291 -3.81 13.62 -35.96
C VAL A 291 -2.47 12.95 -35.65
N LEU A 292 -2.50 11.80 -34.95
CA LEU A 292 -1.30 11.03 -34.66
C LEU A 292 -0.65 10.50 -35.95
N SER A 293 -1.44 9.94 -36.87
CA SER A 293 -0.94 9.43 -38.15
C SER A 293 -0.22 10.51 -38.95
N GLN A 294 -0.80 11.71 -39.02
CA GLN A 294 -0.21 12.85 -39.70
C GLN A 294 1.06 13.36 -39.00
N LYS A 295 1.02 13.60 -37.68
CA LYS A 295 2.17 14.15 -36.93
C LYS A 295 3.36 13.20 -36.87
N LEU A 296 3.09 11.90 -36.74
CA LEU A 296 4.12 10.87 -36.66
C LEU A 296 4.59 10.40 -38.04
N ASN A 297 3.89 10.76 -39.11
CA ASN A 297 4.09 10.24 -40.46
C ASN A 297 4.07 8.69 -40.50
N ILE A 298 3.08 8.09 -39.83
CA ILE A 298 2.88 6.64 -39.77
C ILE A 298 1.49 6.30 -40.29
N ILE A 299 1.38 5.36 -41.23
CA ILE A 299 0.09 4.90 -41.75
C ILE A 299 -0.77 4.31 -40.63
N VAL A 300 -2.08 4.56 -40.69
CA VAL A 300 -3.05 4.17 -39.64
C VAL A 300 -2.91 2.70 -39.20
N PRO A 301 -2.80 1.69 -40.08
CA PRO A 301 -2.70 0.30 -39.63
C PRO A 301 -1.46 0.00 -38.77
N ASN A 302 -0.32 0.64 -39.05
CA ASN A 302 0.90 0.46 -38.27
C ASN A 302 0.83 1.22 -36.95
N LEU A 303 0.27 2.42 -36.97
CA LEU A 303 0.07 3.22 -35.77
C LEU A 303 -0.89 2.53 -34.79
N GLU A 304 -1.97 1.93 -35.28
CA GLU A 304 -2.89 1.13 -34.46
C GLU A 304 -2.19 -0.03 -33.73
N ARG A 305 -1.28 -0.74 -34.40
CA ARG A 305 -0.50 -1.83 -33.79
C ARG A 305 0.37 -1.29 -32.66
N LEU A 306 1.05 -0.16 -32.88
CA LEU A 306 1.87 0.48 -31.87
C LEU A 306 1.04 0.96 -30.68
N LEU A 307 -0.07 1.65 -30.92
CA LEU A 307 -0.92 2.18 -29.86
C LEU A 307 -1.54 1.06 -29.01
N ARG A 308 -2.00 -0.05 -29.62
CA ARG A 308 -2.45 -1.23 -28.87
C ARG A 308 -1.36 -1.81 -27.96
N ALA A 309 -0.12 -1.91 -28.47
CA ALA A 309 1.00 -2.42 -27.68
C ALA A 309 1.40 -1.48 -26.53
N LEU A 310 1.40 -0.16 -26.77
CA LEU A 310 1.66 0.85 -25.73
C LEU A 310 0.55 0.89 -24.67
N TRP A 311 -0.69 0.62 -25.07
CA TRP A 311 -1.82 0.50 -24.16
C TRP A 311 -1.70 -0.76 -23.29
N GLU A 312 -1.34 -1.89 -23.87
CA GLU A 312 -1.14 -3.16 -23.15
C GLU A 312 -0.08 -3.05 -22.04
N ILE A 313 1.05 -2.36 -22.32
CA ILE A 313 2.10 -2.14 -21.29
C ILE A 313 1.78 -0.97 -20.34
N GLY A 314 0.61 -0.35 -20.53
CA GLY A 314 0.02 0.65 -19.66
C GLY A 314 0.63 2.03 -19.77
N PHE A 315 1.21 2.45 -20.91
CA PHE A 315 1.73 3.82 -21.09
C PHE A 315 0.68 4.80 -21.62
N ILE A 316 -0.32 4.31 -22.35
CA ILE A 316 -1.39 5.14 -22.90
C ILE A 316 -2.74 4.49 -22.62
N ASP A 317 -3.81 5.25 -22.72
CA ASP A 317 -5.21 4.81 -22.63
C ASP A 317 -6.00 5.37 -23.82
N TYR A 318 -7.18 4.79 -24.08
CA TYR A 318 -8.11 5.27 -25.08
C TYR A 318 -9.44 5.71 -24.45
N ASP A 319 -9.77 7.00 -24.56
CA ASP A 319 -11.04 7.58 -24.11
C ASP A 319 -12.08 7.43 -25.23
N LYS A 320 -12.90 6.37 -25.13
CA LYS A 320 -13.96 6.05 -26.10
C LYS A 320 -15.01 7.15 -26.25
N ASN A 321 -15.23 7.97 -25.23
CA ASN A 321 -16.26 9.02 -25.27
C ASN A 321 -15.79 10.24 -26.06
N LYS A 322 -14.47 10.44 -26.14
CA LYS A 322 -13.84 11.57 -26.85
C LYS A 322 -13.13 11.18 -28.13
N ASP A 323 -13.01 9.87 -28.40
CA ASP A 323 -12.20 9.31 -29.48
C ASP A 323 -10.73 9.78 -29.41
N LEU A 324 -10.14 9.74 -28.21
CA LEU A 324 -8.78 10.23 -27.97
C LEU A 324 -7.89 9.16 -27.36
N TRP A 325 -6.69 9.02 -27.90
CA TRP A 325 -5.58 8.41 -27.20
C TRP A 325 -4.99 9.43 -26.22
N GLN A 326 -4.64 8.99 -25.02
CA GLN A 326 -4.13 9.84 -23.96
C GLN A 326 -3.10 9.10 -23.09
N LEU A 327 -2.32 9.84 -22.29
CA LEU A 327 -1.37 9.22 -21.36
C LEU A 327 -2.10 8.59 -20.16
N SER A 328 -1.71 7.37 -19.83
CA SER A 328 -2.08 6.73 -18.55
C SER A 328 -1.31 7.37 -17.39
N SER A 329 -1.58 6.95 -16.15
CA SER A 329 -0.77 7.36 -14.98
C SER A 329 0.71 7.02 -15.14
N LYS A 330 1.03 5.81 -15.60
CA LYS A 330 2.41 5.36 -15.84
C LYS A 330 3.05 6.10 -17.02
N GLY A 331 2.30 6.44 -18.06
CA GLY A 331 2.78 7.23 -19.19
C GLY A 331 3.12 8.67 -18.81
N LYS A 332 2.32 9.29 -17.94
CA LYS A 332 2.55 10.65 -17.44
C LYS A 332 3.91 10.81 -16.75
N CYS A 333 4.42 9.76 -16.10
CA CYS A 333 5.75 9.77 -15.50
C CYS A 333 6.86 10.15 -16.50
N PHE A 334 6.75 9.80 -17.79
CA PHE A 334 7.73 10.19 -18.80
C PHE A 334 7.77 11.71 -19.06
N LYS A 335 6.66 12.43 -18.83
CA LYS A 335 6.60 13.89 -18.89
C LYS A 335 7.02 14.53 -17.56
N GLU A 336 6.58 13.95 -16.45
CA GLU A 336 6.78 14.52 -15.11
C GLU A 336 8.19 14.27 -14.54
N ILE A 337 8.88 13.22 -15.01
CA ILE A 337 10.19 12.80 -14.51
C ILE A 337 11.21 12.86 -15.65
N PRO A 338 11.98 13.97 -15.79
CA PRO A 338 12.76 14.27 -16.99
C PRO A 338 13.83 13.26 -17.39
N PHE A 339 14.29 12.42 -16.45
CA PHE A 339 15.32 11.43 -16.75
C PHE A 339 14.77 10.12 -17.32
N LEU A 340 13.46 9.84 -17.18
CA LEU A 340 12.87 8.58 -17.64
C LEU A 340 12.92 8.38 -19.15
N PRO A 341 12.64 9.39 -20.02
CA PRO A 341 12.82 9.25 -21.46
C PRO A 341 14.26 8.87 -21.84
N LYS A 342 15.24 9.52 -21.19
CA LYS A 342 16.68 9.27 -21.39
C LYS A 342 17.06 7.87 -20.91
N ALA A 343 16.46 7.42 -19.80
CA ALA A 343 16.65 6.07 -19.29
C ALA A 343 16.07 5.01 -20.23
N ALA A 344 14.90 5.22 -20.82
CA ALA A 344 14.32 4.29 -21.80
C ALA A 344 15.24 4.10 -23.01
N ALA A 345 15.76 5.20 -23.57
CA ALA A 345 16.73 5.16 -24.67
C ALA A 345 18.03 4.45 -24.28
N MET A 346 18.56 4.73 -23.09
CA MET A 346 19.76 4.06 -22.57
C MET A 346 19.56 2.55 -22.41
N TRP A 347 18.44 2.13 -21.81
CA TRP A 347 18.15 0.70 -21.56
C TRP A 347 17.85 -0.07 -22.84
N ALA A 348 17.20 0.54 -23.83
CA ALA A 348 17.04 -0.08 -25.15
C ALA A 348 18.39 -0.37 -25.80
N ARG A 349 19.39 0.50 -25.62
CA ARG A 349 20.74 0.25 -26.10
C ARG A 349 21.44 -0.87 -25.33
N VAL A 350 21.35 -0.88 -24.00
CA VAL A 350 21.87 -2.00 -23.17
C VAL A 350 21.31 -3.34 -23.65
N ALA A 351 20.00 -3.40 -23.92
CA ALA A 351 19.34 -4.61 -24.39
C ALA A 351 19.79 -5.06 -25.79
N ALA A 352 20.33 -4.15 -26.60
CA ALA A 352 20.84 -4.42 -27.93
C ALA A 352 22.35 -4.76 -27.93
N GLU A 353 23.05 -4.64 -26.80
CA GLU A 353 24.48 -4.88 -26.71
C GLU A 353 24.83 -6.37 -26.85
N LYS A 354 25.94 -6.64 -27.55
CA LYS A 354 26.38 -8.01 -27.87
C LYS A 354 26.78 -8.82 -26.64
N ASN A 355 27.13 -8.17 -25.53
CA ASN A 355 27.61 -8.87 -24.33
C ASN A 355 26.52 -9.71 -23.67
N TRP A 356 25.26 -9.23 -23.67
CA TRP A 356 24.13 -10.02 -23.19
C TRP A 356 23.92 -11.30 -24.02
N LEU A 357 24.19 -11.26 -25.33
CA LEU A 357 24.13 -12.43 -26.21
C LEU A 357 25.27 -13.43 -25.97
N LYS A 358 26.35 -13.01 -25.30
CA LYS A 358 27.55 -13.82 -25.01
C LYS A 358 27.70 -14.17 -23.54
N ILE A 359 26.67 -13.95 -22.71
CA ILE A 359 26.75 -14.13 -21.26
C ILE A 359 27.21 -15.53 -20.86
N ALA A 360 26.77 -16.58 -21.56
CA ALA A 360 27.17 -17.96 -21.27
C ALA A 360 28.68 -18.16 -21.48
N ASP A 361 29.29 -17.48 -22.46
CA ASP A 361 30.72 -17.55 -22.70
C ASP A 361 31.50 -16.74 -21.67
N ILE A 362 30.99 -15.58 -21.27
CA ILE A 362 31.56 -14.75 -20.19
C ILE A 362 31.59 -15.55 -18.88
N LEU A 363 30.49 -16.22 -18.52
CA LEU A 363 30.36 -17.02 -17.30
C LEU A 363 31.32 -18.23 -17.24
N ARG A 364 31.81 -18.71 -18.38
CA ARG A 364 32.76 -19.82 -18.45
C ARG A 364 34.21 -19.40 -18.28
N GLN A 365 34.51 -18.10 -18.30
CA GLN A 365 35.87 -17.61 -18.13
C GLN A 365 36.35 -17.85 -16.70
N GLU A 366 37.61 -18.24 -16.53
CA GLU A 366 38.21 -18.45 -15.20
C GLU A 366 38.27 -17.15 -14.38
N SER A 367 38.36 -16.01 -15.05
CA SER A 367 38.31 -14.69 -14.45
C SER A 367 37.72 -13.69 -15.43
N ILE A 368 37.03 -12.68 -14.89
CA ILE A 368 36.43 -11.59 -15.65
C ILE A 368 37.11 -10.30 -15.19
N SER A 369 37.85 -9.67 -16.09
CA SER A 369 38.49 -8.37 -15.86
C SER A 369 37.55 -7.24 -16.24
N SER A 370 37.70 -6.11 -15.57
CA SER A 370 36.91 -4.92 -15.89
C SER A 370 37.26 -4.31 -17.25
N PHE A 371 36.27 -3.74 -17.93
CA PHE A 371 36.39 -3.11 -19.24
C PHE A 371 35.43 -1.92 -19.39
N GLU A 372 35.72 -1.02 -20.34
CA GLU A 372 34.89 0.16 -20.60
C GLU A 372 33.48 -0.21 -21.05
N SER A 373 32.49 0.44 -20.44
CA SER A 373 31.08 0.35 -20.79
C SER A 373 30.78 0.94 -22.17
N PHE A 374 29.64 0.55 -22.77
CA PHE A 374 29.18 1.18 -24.01
C PHE A 374 28.91 2.69 -23.84
N LYS A 375 28.55 3.13 -22.62
CA LYS A 375 28.31 4.55 -22.30
C LYS A 375 29.59 5.37 -22.39
N GLU A 376 30.71 4.78 -21.99
CA GLU A 376 32.04 5.40 -22.10
C GLU A 376 32.52 5.43 -23.56
N LYS A 377 32.23 4.37 -24.31
CA LYS A 377 32.54 4.21 -25.74
C LYS A 377 31.62 4.98 -26.69
N GLU A 378 30.53 5.57 -26.20
CA GLU A 378 29.62 6.36 -27.03
C GLU A 378 30.34 7.57 -27.62
N THR A 379 30.22 7.71 -28.94
CA THR A 379 30.87 8.75 -29.73
C THR A 379 29.96 9.95 -30.01
N SER A 380 28.64 9.78 -29.93
CA SER A 380 27.69 10.89 -30.00
C SER A 380 27.59 11.60 -28.66
N GLU A 381 27.99 12.87 -28.64
CA GLU A 381 27.96 13.70 -27.45
C GLU A 381 26.54 13.80 -26.87
N ASP A 382 25.52 14.05 -27.71
CA ASP A 382 24.12 14.16 -27.28
C ASP A 382 23.62 12.90 -26.57
N ARG A 383 23.90 11.72 -27.15
CA ARG A 383 23.51 10.44 -26.54
C ARG A 383 24.28 10.17 -25.25
N LYS A 384 25.57 10.51 -25.23
CA LYS A 384 26.40 10.39 -24.04
C LYS A 384 25.84 11.26 -22.91
N ILE A 385 25.53 12.52 -23.18
CA ILE A 385 24.89 13.42 -22.23
C ILE A 385 23.57 12.82 -21.71
N ALA A 386 22.73 12.30 -22.61
CA ALA A 386 21.46 11.67 -22.23
C ALA A 386 21.66 10.48 -21.29
N PHE A 387 22.63 9.60 -21.55
CA PHE A 387 22.94 8.46 -20.68
C PHE A 387 23.38 8.92 -19.28
N TYR A 388 24.26 9.91 -19.20
CA TYR A 388 24.72 10.44 -17.90
C TYR A 388 23.58 11.12 -17.13
N GLN A 389 22.70 11.85 -17.81
CA GLN A 389 21.50 12.44 -17.19
C GLN A 389 20.50 11.38 -16.70
N ALA A 390 20.39 10.24 -17.38
CA ALA A 390 19.60 9.11 -16.92
C ALA A 390 20.17 8.52 -15.61
N LEU A 391 21.49 8.28 -15.56
CA LEU A 391 22.18 7.77 -14.37
C LEU A 391 22.06 8.73 -13.18
N LEU A 392 22.23 10.03 -13.40
CA LEU A 392 22.03 11.06 -12.37
C LEU A 392 20.59 11.06 -11.84
N GLY A 393 19.61 10.88 -12.72
CA GLY A 393 18.20 10.78 -12.36
C GLY A 393 17.91 9.63 -11.39
N TYR A 394 18.39 8.42 -11.70
CA TYR A 394 18.29 7.28 -10.78
C TYR A 394 18.97 7.56 -9.44
N SER A 395 20.17 8.16 -9.47
CA SER A 395 20.91 8.49 -8.25
C SER A 395 20.10 9.39 -7.32
N ARG A 396 19.52 10.47 -7.88
CA ARG A 396 18.68 11.40 -7.10
C ARG A 396 17.45 10.72 -6.54
N PHE A 397 16.90 9.73 -7.24
CA PHE A 397 15.73 9.01 -6.78
C PHE A 397 16.05 8.03 -5.64
N ASP A 398 17.12 7.27 -5.78
CA ASP A 398 17.51 6.22 -4.83
C ASP A 398 18.15 6.77 -3.55
N THR A 399 18.67 8.01 -3.60
CA THR A 399 19.40 8.64 -2.48
C THR A 399 18.60 9.72 -1.75
N LYS A 400 17.29 9.81 -1.96
CA LYS A 400 16.42 10.80 -1.29
C LYS A 400 16.56 10.79 0.24
N GLU A 401 16.70 9.60 0.82
CA GLU A 401 16.84 9.39 2.27
C GLU A 401 18.30 9.49 2.75
N PHE A 402 19.24 9.89 1.91
CA PHE A 402 20.66 9.94 2.30
C PHE A 402 20.88 10.92 3.47
N ASN A 403 20.37 12.15 3.35
CA ASN A 403 20.58 13.19 4.36
C ASN A 403 19.91 12.88 5.71
N SER A 404 18.83 12.10 5.72
CA SER A 404 18.11 11.71 6.94
C SER A 404 18.83 10.58 7.70
N ARG A 405 19.70 9.82 7.01
CA ARG A 405 20.29 8.57 7.55
C ARG A 405 21.81 8.62 7.70
N VAL A 406 22.49 9.42 6.89
CA VAL A 406 23.95 9.46 6.83
C VAL A 406 24.44 10.84 7.21
N ASN A 407 25.04 10.93 8.40
CA ASN A 407 25.67 12.15 8.83
C ASN A 407 27.03 12.33 8.13
N ILE A 408 27.20 13.42 7.39
CA ILE A 408 28.47 13.85 6.79
C ILE A 408 28.98 15.18 7.36
N ASP A 409 28.37 15.66 8.45
CA ASP A 409 28.74 16.92 9.11
C ASP A 409 30.19 16.87 9.57
N GLY A 410 30.93 17.94 9.24
CA GLY A 410 32.36 18.06 9.52
C GLY A 410 33.28 17.86 8.31
N ALA A 411 32.79 17.29 7.20
CA ALA A 411 33.57 17.22 5.96
C ALA A 411 33.42 18.51 5.15
N LYS A 412 34.55 19.17 4.81
CA LYS A 412 34.55 20.42 4.01
C LYS A 412 34.89 20.14 2.55
N ASN A 413 35.83 19.26 2.28
CA ASN A 413 36.23 18.87 0.94
C ASN A 413 35.87 17.40 0.73
N ILE A 414 34.89 17.15 -0.13
CA ILE A 414 34.37 15.83 -0.42
C ILE A 414 34.83 15.41 -1.81
N LEU A 415 35.53 14.29 -1.88
CA LEU A 415 35.98 13.66 -3.12
C LEU A 415 34.93 12.65 -3.61
N LEU A 416 34.40 12.90 -4.80
CA LEU A 416 33.31 12.18 -5.44
C LEU A 416 33.84 11.29 -6.57
N PHE A 417 33.44 10.02 -6.58
CA PHE A 417 33.79 9.05 -7.59
C PHE A 417 32.55 8.46 -8.27
N GLY A 418 32.56 8.46 -9.60
CA GLY A 418 31.48 7.94 -10.44
C GLY A 418 30.27 8.87 -10.51
N VAL A 419 29.61 8.90 -11.66
CA VAL A 419 28.50 9.84 -11.94
C VAL A 419 27.41 9.82 -10.87
N HIS A 420 27.13 8.66 -10.29
CA HIS A 420 26.08 8.54 -9.29
C HIS A 420 26.37 9.36 -8.03
N SER A 421 27.64 9.53 -7.63
CA SER A 421 28.03 10.30 -6.44
C SER A 421 27.68 11.79 -6.52
N LEU A 422 27.42 12.30 -7.73
CA LEU A 422 26.99 13.68 -7.97
C LEU A 422 25.58 13.98 -7.43
N PHE A 423 24.84 12.99 -6.94
CA PHE A 423 23.59 13.25 -6.20
C PHE A 423 23.81 14.23 -5.03
N LEU A 424 25.00 14.24 -4.43
CA LEU A 424 25.36 15.17 -3.36
C LEU A 424 25.33 16.64 -3.79
N ALA A 425 25.57 16.93 -5.07
CA ALA A 425 25.46 18.29 -5.60
C ALA A 425 24.02 18.83 -5.62
N TYR A 426 23.03 17.92 -5.58
CA TYR A 426 21.60 18.26 -5.51
C TYR A 426 21.04 18.27 -4.09
N SER A 427 21.85 17.87 -3.11
CA SER A 427 21.43 17.78 -1.72
C SER A 427 21.49 19.14 -1.03
N ASP A 428 20.64 19.36 -0.01
CA ASP A 428 20.63 20.59 0.81
C ASP A 428 21.93 20.83 1.59
N ILE A 429 22.93 19.97 1.42
CA ILE A 429 24.26 20.07 2.03
C ILE A 429 24.95 21.40 1.63
N HIS A 430 24.63 21.96 0.45
CA HIS A 430 25.12 23.27 0.03
C HIS A 430 24.56 24.45 0.85
N ASN A 431 23.40 24.31 1.50
CA ASN A 431 22.85 25.34 2.38
C ASN A 431 23.66 25.52 3.68
N LYS A 432 24.61 24.61 3.97
CA LYS A 432 25.55 24.72 5.10
C LYS A 432 26.79 25.59 4.78
N GLY A 433 26.87 26.16 3.58
CA GLY A 433 27.80 27.25 3.24
C GLY A 433 29.26 27.00 3.62
N SER A 434 29.94 26.03 2.99
CA SER A 434 31.42 25.87 2.97
C SER A 434 31.89 24.47 2.50
N ILE A 435 31.07 23.71 1.77
CA ILE A 435 31.43 22.36 1.30
C ILE A 435 31.87 22.42 -0.17
N GLY A 436 33.12 22.06 -0.43
CA GLY A 436 33.69 21.85 -1.75
C GLY A 436 33.48 20.40 -2.21
N LEU A 437 32.83 20.24 -3.36
CA LEU A 437 32.64 18.94 -4.02
C LEU A 437 33.63 18.80 -5.16
N TYR A 438 34.45 17.76 -5.12
CA TYR A 438 35.52 17.51 -6.09
C TYR A 438 35.24 16.20 -6.79
N TYR A 439 35.02 16.23 -8.09
CA TYR A 439 34.65 15.05 -8.86
C TYR A 439 35.85 14.52 -9.64
N TYR A 440 36.23 13.27 -9.35
CA TYR A 440 37.26 12.55 -10.07
C TYR A 440 36.69 11.31 -10.75
N ASN A 441 37.02 11.14 -12.02
CA ASN A 441 36.75 9.92 -12.77
C ASN A 441 37.83 9.73 -13.84
N GLU A 442 38.25 8.49 -14.08
CA GLU A 442 39.21 8.18 -15.16
C GLU A 442 38.61 8.54 -16.53
N HIS A 443 37.32 8.27 -16.73
CA HIS A 443 36.58 8.68 -17.92
C HIS A 443 35.90 10.04 -17.70
N LYS A 444 36.14 10.98 -18.62
CA LYS A 444 35.56 12.32 -18.55
C LYS A 444 34.04 12.26 -18.70
N VAL A 445 33.35 12.86 -17.73
CA VAL A 445 31.91 13.11 -17.80
C VAL A 445 31.66 14.23 -18.81
N PRO A 446 30.60 14.14 -19.64
CA PRO A 446 30.21 15.24 -20.52
C PRO A 446 29.99 16.53 -19.72
N ARG A 447 30.69 17.60 -20.09
CA ARG A 447 30.67 18.86 -19.33
C ARG A 447 29.25 19.41 -19.18
N GLN A 448 28.46 19.35 -20.24
CA GLN A 448 27.06 19.79 -20.26
C GLN A 448 26.15 18.95 -19.34
N ALA A 449 26.51 17.71 -18.99
CA ALA A 449 25.72 16.91 -18.07
C ALA A 449 25.88 17.36 -16.60
N VAL A 450 26.90 18.16 -16.31
CA VAL A 450 27.29 18.55 -14.95
C VAL A 450 27.57 20.04 -14.77
N GLU A 451 27.36 20.84 -15.81
CA GLU A 451 27.71 22.28 -15.81
C GLU A 451 26.92 23.09 -14.78
N ASP A 452 25.67 22.70 -14.52
CA ASP A 452 24.80 23.32 -13.52
C ASP A 452 25.13 22.89 -12.08
N LEU A 453 26.05 21.93 -11.91
CA LEU A 453 26.42 21.42 -10.60
C LEU A 453 27.57 22.24 -10.01
N LYS A 454 27.43 22.63 -8.75
CA LYS A 454 28.47 23.32 -7.98
C LYS A 454 29.58 22.34 -7.56
N ILE A 455 30.26 21.76 -8.55
CA ILE A 455 31.33 20.78 -8.40
C ILE A 455 32.60 21.26 -9.10
N LYS A 456 33.76 20.80 -8.61
CA LYS A 456 35.04 20.96 -9.29
C LYS A 456 35.44 19.63 -9.94
N LEU A 457 35.43 19.59 -11.27
CA LEU A 457 36.01 18.48 -12.02
C LEU A 457 37.53 18.52 -11.83
N ILE A 458 38.14 17.41 -11.43
CA ILE A 458 39.58 17.32 -11.20
C ILE A 458 40.21 16.17 -11.97
N THR A 459 41.46 16.37 -12.41
CA THR A 459 42.27 15.32 -13.03
C THR A 459 43.04 14.51 -11.97
N GLN A 460 43.74 13.46 -12.42
CA GLN A 460 44.56 12.64 -11.54
C GLN A 460 45.73 13.44 -10.93
N GLU A 461 46.30 14.38 -11.69
CA GLU A 461 47.37 15.26 -11.24
C GLU A 461 46.88 16.24 -10.16
N GLU A 462 45.62 16.67 -10.26
CA GLU A 462 44.99 17.63 -9.34
C GLU A 462 44.51 16.98 -8.02
N LEU A 463 44.47 15.64 -7.93
CA LEU A 463 44.09 14.93 -6.70
C LEU A 463 45.00 15.22 -5.50
N SER A 464 46.23 15.72 -5.70
CA SER A 464 47.13 16.12 -4.60
C SER A 464 46.91 17.55 -4.11
N ALA A 465 46.17 18.38 -4.84
CA ALA A 465 46.06 19.80 -4.56
C ALA A 465 45.11 20.15 -3.41
N THR A 466 44.41 19.16 -2.83
CA THR A 466 43.39 19.39 -1.81
C THR A 466 43.41 18.26 -0.79
N ASN A 467 43.24 18.61 0.48
CA ASN A 467 43.02 17.64 1.56
C ASN A 467 41.53 17.33 1.63
N TYR A 468 41.18 16.05 1.49
CA TYR A 468 39.79 15.59 1.50
C TYR A 468 39.47 14.90 2.82
N GLU A 469 38.36 15.28 3.46
CA GLU A 469 37.91 14.64 4.69
C GLU A 469 36.95 13.47 4.43
N LEU A 470 36.37 13.40 3.24
CA LEU A 470 35.40 12.37 2.86
C LEU A 470 35.57 11.93 1.41
N GLY A 471 35.70 10.63 1.18
CA GLY A 471 35.57 10.01 -0.13
C GLY A 471 34.20 9.37 -0.31
N VAL A 472 33.56 9.54 -1.46
CA VAL A 472 32.25 8.95 -1.75
C VAL A 472 32.31 8.19 -3.07
N PHE A 473 32.20 6.87 -2.98
CA PHE A 473 31.95 5.98 -4.10
C PHE A 473 30.46 5.65 -4.10
N CYS A 474 29.73 5.99 -5.15
CA CYS A 474 28.32 5.62 -5.27
C CYS A 474 28.14 4.84 -6.56
N ARG A 475 27.68 3.58 -6.47
CA ARG A 475 27.50 2.67 -7.63
C ARG A 475 28.67 2.76 -8.61
N PHE A 476 29.89 2.71 -8.09
CA PHE A 476 31.11 2.97 -8.86
C PHE A 476 32.07 1.78 -8.81
N LEU A 477 32.42 1.34 -7.60
CA LEU A 477 33.33 0.21 -7.40
C LEU A 477 32.72 -1.11 -7.88
N GLN A 478 31.40 -1.20 -7.93
CA GLN A 478 30.69 -2.31 -8.56
C GLN A 478 31.08 -2.51 -10.04
N HIS A 479 31.47 -1.47 -10.78
CA HIS A 479 31.82 -1.57 -12.21
C HIS A 479 33.23 -2.14 -12.46
N TYR A 480 33.95 -2.50 -11.40
CA TYR A 480 35.33 -2.91 -11.48
C TYR A 480 35.57 -4.27 -10.83
N ASP A 481 36.57 -5.00 -11.34
CA ASP A 481 37.12 -6.18 -10.69
C ASP A 481 37.83 -5.82 -9.37
N ASP A 482 38.17 -6.83 -8.57
CA ASP A 482 38.75 -6.60 -7.24
C ASP A 482 40.14 -5.93 -7.30
N ASN A 483 40.92 -6.12 -8.38
CA ASN A 483 42.23 -5.48 -8.51
C ASN A 483 42.09 -3.96 -8.67
N LYS A 484 41.15 -3.55 -9.51
CA LYS A 484 40.88 -2.13 -9.76
C LYS A 484 40.15 -1.48 -8.57
N VAL A 485 39.27 -2.19 -7.87
CA VAL A 485 38.73 -1.72 -6.58
C VAL A 485 39.83 -1.50 -5.54
N LEU A 486 40.80 -2.42 -5.45
CA LEU A 486 41.94 -2.26 -4.55
C LEU A 486 42.79 -1.03 -4.91
N SER A 487 42.97 -0.69 -6.19
CA SER A 487 43.70 0.53 -6.56
C SER A 487 42.99 1.80 -6.12
N TYR A 488 41.67 1.88 -6.24
CA TYR A 488 40.89 3.04 -5.77
C TYR A 488 40.90 3.18 -4.25
N LEU A 489 40.76 2.06 -3.53
CA LEU A 489 40.81 2.09 -2.06
C LEU A 489 42.22 2.43 -1.53
N LYS A 490 43.28 1.98 -2.22
CA LYS A 490 44.66 2.39 -1.92
C LYS A 490 44.89 3.87 -2.23
N LEU A 491 44.31 4.38 -3.31
CA LEU A 491 44.38 5.81 -3.66
C LEU A 491 43.83 6.67 -2.52
N VAL A 492 42.59 6.42 -2.07
CA VAL A 492 41.97 7.22 -0.98
C VAL A 492 42.73 7.06 0.33
N LYS A 493 43.22 5.87 0.65
CA LYS A 493 44.06 5.64 1.83
C LYS A 493 45.37 6.42 1.76
N ASN A 494 46.08 6.35 0.64
CA ASN A 494 47.37 7.02 0.46
C ASN A 494 47.22 8.56 0.49
N LYS A 495 46.03 9.06 0.14
CA LYS A 495 45.66 10.48 0.28
C LYS A 495 45.31 10.87 1.72
N GLY A 496 45.29 9.93 2.65
CA GLY A 496 44.99 10.20 4.06
C GLY A 496 43.53 10.56 4.29
N ILE A 497 42.61 10.16 3.40
CA ILE A 497 41.17 10.44 3.56
C ILE A 497 40.64 9.59 4.72
N PRO A 498 40.18 10.20 5.83
CA PRO A 498 39.90 9.46 7.06
C PRO A 498 38.60 8.66 7.02
N ARG A 499 37.68 9.03 6.12
CA ARG A 499 36.36 8.41 5.98
C ARG A 499 35.99 8.23 4.52
N VAL A 500 35.47 7.06 4.19
CA VAL A 500 35.03 6.68 2.84
C VAL A 500 33.63 6.08 2.94
N LEU A 501 32.71 6.57 2.11
CA LEU A 501 31.38 6.00 1.94
C LEU A 501 31.36 5.21 0.64
N VAL A 502 31.00 3.93 0.72
CA VAL A 502 30.68 3.11 -0.46
C VAL A 502 29.18 2.87 -0.47
N ILE A 503 28.49 3.40 -1.47
CA ILE A 503 27.03 3.37 -1.59
C ILE A 503 26.67 2.42 -2.73
N GLU A 504 26.37 1.16 -2.40
CA GLU A 504 26.14 0.08 -3.35
C GLU A 504 25.12 -0.95 -2.83
N THR A 505 24.66 -1.84 -3.71
CA THR A 505 23.89 -3.01 -3.31
C THR A 505 24.82 -4.06 -2.73
N ILE A 506 24.51 -4.52 -1.51
CA ILE A 506 25.26 -5.58 -0.83
C ILE A 506 24.51 -6.90 -1.07
N LEU A 507 25.18 -7.87 -1.68
CA LEU A 507 24.59 -9.19 -1.91
C LEU A 507 24.46 -9.98 -0.61
N ASP A 508 23.37 -10.73 -0.48
CA ASP A 508 23.09 -11.68 0.59
C ASP A 508 22.64 -13.02 -0.03
N TYR A 509 23.19 -14.13 0.46
CA TYR A 509 22.90 -15.47 -0.04
C TYR A 509 21.43 -15.85 0.14
N TYR A 510 20.78 -15.32 1.18
CA TYR A 510 19.38 -15.60 1.49
C TYR A 510 18.41 -14.59 0.86
N SER A 511 18.89 -13.72 -0.02
CA SER A 511 18.10 -12.68 -0.69
C SER A 511 18.30 -12.69 -2.20
N PRO A 512 17.22 -12.59 -3.02
CA PRO A 512 17.35 -12.46 -4.47
C PRO A 512 17.75 -11.04 -4.91
N VAL A 513 17.81 -10.08 -3.99
CA VAL A 513 18.02 -8.66 -4.29
C VAL A 513 19.39 -8.45 -4.94
N GLY A 514 19.40 -7.78 -6.10
CA GLY A 514 20.62 -7.43 -6.82
C GLY A 514 21.11 -8.48 -7.82
N GLY A 515 20.56 -9.70 -7.85
CA GLY A 515 21.07 -10.78 -8.72
C GLY A 515 21.11 -10.41 -10.21
N SER A 516 20.03 -9.89 -10.78
CA SER A 516 20.03 -9.45 -12.19
C SER A 516 20.90 -8.21 -12.44
N VAL A 517 21.06 -7.34 -11.44
CA VAL A 517 21.93 -6.17 -11.54
C VAL A 517 23.40 -6.59 -11.52
N ASP A 518 23.77 -7.59 -10.72
CA ASP A 518 25.12 -8.17 -10.70
C ASP A 518 25.50 -8.70 -12.07
N ILE A 519 24.59 -9.48 -12.68
CA ILE A 519 24.76 -9.98 -14.04
C ILE A 519 24.87 -8.81 -15.04
N ASN A 520 24.03 -7.78 -14.93
CA ASN A 520 24.13 -6.61 -15.82
C ASN A 520 25.50 -5.92 -15.69
N VAL A 521 25.99 -5.70 -14.46
CA VAL A 521 27.28 -5.06 -14.19
C VAL A 521 28.43 -5.90 -14.75
N MET A 522 28.36 -7.22 -14.61
CA MET A 522 29.32 -8.17 -15.19
C MET A 522 29.36 -8.07 -16.71
N VAL A 523 28.21 -8.11 -17.40
CA VAL A 523 28.19 -8.05 -18.87
C VAL A 523 28.47 -6.65 -19.41
N GLU A 524 28.18 -5.60 -18.65
CA GLU A 524 28.37 -4.21 -19.08
C GLU A 524 29.81 -3.71 -18.87
N THR A 525 30.46 -4.17 -17.79
CA THR A 525 31.75 -3.62 -17.35
C THR A 525 32.75 -4.65 -16.84
N GLY A 526 32.40 -5.94 -16.77
CA GLY A 526 33.23 -6.97 -16.11
C GLY A 526 33.33 -6.81 -14.59
N GLY A 527 32.54 -5.88 -14.03
CA GLY A 527 32.44 -5.65 -12.60
C GLY A 527 31.56 -6.68 -11.89
N LYS A 528 31.31 -6.44 -10.60
CA LYS A 528 30.42 -7.26 -9.77
C LYS A 528 29.92 -6.50 -8.55
N LEU A 529 28.70 -6.83 -8.14
CA LEU A 529 28.21 -6.58 -6.79
C LEU A 529 28.94 -7.51 -5.80
N ARG A 530 28.93 -7.12 -4.52
CA ARG A 530 29.76 -7.76 -3.50
C ARG A 530 28.97 -8.06 -2.24
N THR A 531 29.29 -9.18 -1.60
CA THR A 531 28.79 -9.46 -0.25
C THR A 531 29.56 -8.63 0.79
N LEU A 532 29.04 -8.56 2.01
CA LEU A 532 29.78 -7.95 3.12
C LEU A 532 31.11 -8.69 3.41
N SER A 533 31.15 -10.00 3.19
CA SER A 533 32.36 -10.81 3.35
C SER A 533 33.43 -10.46 2.32
N ASP A 534 33.03 -10.19 1.06
CA ASP A 534 33.94 -9.71 0.02
C ASP A 534 34.54 -8.35 0.39
N TRP A 535 33.71 -7.41 0.85
CA TRP A 535 34.18 -6.10 1.30
C TRP A 535 35.18 -6.22 2.46
N LYS A 536 34.90 -7.06 3.46
CA LYS A 536 35.84 -7.32 4.56
C LYS A 536 37.18 -7.90 4.05
N ARG A 537 37.14 -8.81 3.08
CA ARG A 537 38.35 -9.39 2.45
C ARG A 537 39.16 -8.33 1.68
N ILE A 538 38.50 -7.49 0.90
CA ILE A 538 39.14 -6.41 0.12
C ILE A 538 39.79 -5.39 1.07
N LEU A 539 39.06 -4.92 2.08
CA LEU A 539 39.58 -3.93 3.03
C LEU A 539 40.77 -4.44 3.85
N LYS A 540 40.78 -5.74 4.19
CA LYS A 540 41.93 -6.38 4.85
C LYS A 540 43.22 -6.25 4.03
N GLN A 541 43.14 -6.29 2.69
CA GLN A 541 44.30 -6.16 1.80
C GLN A 541 44.81 -4.71 1.71
N VAL A 542 43.93 -3.72 1.85
CA VAL A 542 44.32 -2.30 1.85
C VAL A 542 45.04 -1.93 3.15
N LYS A 543 44.70 -2.60 4.28
CA LYS A 543 45.16 -2.35 5.66
C LYS A 543 44.77 -0.96 6.17
N GLY A 544 44.36 -0.81 7.43
CA GLY A 544 44.03 0.51 8.00
C GLY A 544 42.80 1.18 7.39
N LEU A 545 41.88 0.38 6.83
CA LEU A 545 40.51 0.78 6.53
C LEU A 545 39.59 -0.30 7.10
N LYS A 546 38.56 0.10 7.83
CA LYS A 546 37.61 -0.81 8.46
C LYS A 546 36.18 -0.33 8.26
N ILE A 547 35.26 -1.28 8.10
CA ILE A 547 33.83 -0.98 8.11
C ILE A 547 33.46 -0.53 9.52
N PHE A 548 32.97 0.70 9.63
CA PHE A 548 32.46 1.29 10.86
C PHE A 548 30.98 0.99 11.04
N SER A 549 30.18 1.18 9.99
CA SER A 549 28.74 0.90 10.00
C SER A 549 28.20 0.60 8.61
N ILE A 550 27.03 -0.01 8.55
CA ILE A 550 26.26 -0.21 7.32
C ILE A 550 24.89 0.44 7.53
N VAL A 551 24.51 1.34 6.63
CA VAL A 551 23.28 2.13 6.73
C VAL A 551 22.41 1.88 5.49
N PRO A 552 21.27 1.20 5.62
CA PRO A 552 20.33 1.01 4.51
C PRO A 552 19.71 2.35 4.08
N LEU A 553 19.76 2.66 2.79
CA LEU A 553 19.08 3.82 2.18
C LEU A 553 17.73 3.42 1.58
N THR A 554 17.68 2.25 0.93
CA THR A 554 16.48 1.62 0.38
C THR A 554 16.50 0.13 0.70
N ASP A 555 15.51 -0.63 0.23
CA ASP A 555 15.46 -2.09 0.38
C ASP A 555 16.59 -2.82 -0.38
N TYR A 556 17.33 -2.12 -1.24
CA TYR A 556 18.39 -2.71 -2.07
C TYR A 556 19.71 -1.91 -2.10
N LEU A 557 19.73 -0.67 -1.59
CA LEU A 557 20.92 0.20 -1.61
C LEU A 557 21.36 0.51 -0.18
N SER A 558 22.65 0.35 0.10
CA SER A 558 23.23 0.58 1.43
C SER A 558 24.51 1.41 1.36
N VAL A 559 24.77 2.18 2.42
CA VAL A 559 26.04 2.86 2.64
C VAL A 559 26.91 2.01 3.55
N ILE A 560 28.11 1.65 3.08
CA ILE A 560 29.18 1.09 3.89
C ILE A 560 30.07 2.27 4.31
N ASP A 561 29.97 2.66 5.58
CA ASP A 561 30.82 3.69 6.19
C ASP A 561 32.15 3.04 6.58
N ILE A 562 33.22 3.44 5.91
CA ILE A 562 34.58 2.92 6.07
C ILE A 562 35.44 4.02 6.69
N ARG A 563 36.22 3.67 7.71
CA ARG A 563 37.09 4.61 8.43
C ARG A 563 38.51 4.06 8.59
N CYS A 564 39.48 4.97 8.65
CA CYS A 564 40.88 4.65 8.89
C CYS A 564 41.14 4.17 10.32
#